data_AF-A0A946AVZ7-F1
#
_entry.id   AF-A0A946AVZ7-F1
#
_cell.length_a   1.000
_cell.length_b   1.000
_cell.length_c   1.000
_cell.angle_alpha   90.00
_cell.angle_beta   90.00
_cell.angle_gamma   90.00
#
_symmetry.space_group_name_H-M   'P 1'
#
loop_
_entity.id
_entity.type
_entity.pdbx_description
1 polymer ?
#
loop_
_entity_poly.entity_id
_entity_poly.type
_entity_poly.pdbx_seq_one_letter_code
_entity_poly.pdbx_strand_id
1 'polypeptide(L)'
;MFAITPHARVFFYLQPIFILCSVIGVLRIFNQLRNKLGKLAGKVVMGLILTLITIMSGKELLQVTWPDRFSYPRLDLVTKFLEKLNSNDLVLLSHRPHIEYYLYGGKETTKRVNKIIDEGKLGDIYFVEYGEKEESDTLKVNKEGIEYLHLNDYLQIVKTEEKSESIIIPIKLFISEQRIGDFIFRKVNPEFVFNNYVLGSPADLTRWNNILNSKPLKLEPPSMHPGELAALKLLEPSILIAKTEDELNDTFFSININLISSEKNLGKKVSYLHAVEEGGQYVYKNAWLLNEWVLDHPYGPNILNIDWQTKIFITEGRQPVEIIRTSKLEQGEFGRLRGIQSYRLVMKKNKLKSGGDKL
;
A
#
# COMPACT_ATOMS: atom_id res chain seq x y z
N MET A 1 -5.67 -0.55 -17.76
CA MET A 1 -6.76 -0.11 -16.87
C MET A 1 -7.32 -1.36 -16.22
N PHE A 2 -6.80 -1.77 -15.07
CA PHE A 2 -7.31 -2.96 -14.38
C PHE A 2 -8.62 -2.57 -13.71
N ALA A 3 -9.72 -3.22 -14.12
CA ALA A 3 -10.98 -3.11 -13.42
C ALA A 3 -10.83 -3.84 -12.08
N ILE A 4 -10.45 -3.09 -11.04
CA ILE A 4 -10.46 -3.59 -9.67
C ILE A 4 -11.94 -3.70 -9.29
N THR A 5 -12.49 -4.89 -9.47
CA THR A 5 -13.85 -5.21 -9.02
C THR A 5 -13.87 -5.08 -7.49
N PRO A 6 -14.75 -4.25 -6.91
CA PRO A 6 -14.94 -4.27 -5.47
C PRO A 6 -15.31 -5.70 -5.09
N HIS A 7 -14.55 -6.30 -4.16
CA HIS A 7 -14.85 -7.65 -3.69
C HIS A 7 -16.34 -7.71 -3.28
N ALA A 8 -17.04 -8.80 -3.57
CA ALA A 8 -18.44 -8.99 -3.17
C ALA A 8 -18.72 -8.64 -1.68
N ARG A 9 -17.69 -8.71 -0.82
CA ARG A 9 -17.75 -8.30 0.59
C ARG A 9 -17.77 -6.78 0.83
N VAL A 10 -17.30 -5.93 -0.10
CA VAL A 10 -17.43 -4.46 -0.01
C VAL A 10 -18.90 -4.04 -0.18
N PHE A 11 -19.62 -4.67 -1.12
CA PHE A 11 -21.07 -4.53 -1.24
C PHE A 11 -21.82 -5.05 0.00
N PHE A 12 -21.26 -6.07 0.67
CA PHE A 12 -21.80 -6.66 1.91
C PHE A 12 -21.70 -5.74 3.15
N TYR A 13 -20.80 -4.73 3.14
CA TYR A 13 -20.71 -3.71 4.21
C TYR A 13 -21.18 -2.31 3.80
N LEU A 14 -21.35 -2.03 2.50
CA LEU A 14 -22.23 -0.94 2.03
C LEU A 14 -23.71 -1.32 2.15
N GLN A 15 -24.02 -2.59 2.38
CA GLN A 15 -25.36 -3.12 2.55
C GLN A 15 -26.21 -2.34 3.56
N PRO A 16 -25.73 -1.86 4.73
CA PRO A 16 -26.48 -0.98 5.61
C PRO A 16 -26.82 0.37 4.97
N ILE A 17 -25.92 0.94 4.16
CA ILE A 17 -26.15 2.18 3.40
C ILE A 17 -27.14 1.91 2.27
N PHE A 18 -27.03 0.79 1.57
CA PHE A 18 -28.00 0.38 0.56
C PHE A 18 -29.36 0.08 1.19
N ILE A 19 -29.42 -0.56 2.35
CA ILE A 19 -30.66 -0.80 3.11
C ILE A 19 -31.24 0.54 3.55
N LEU A 20 -30.43 1.47 4.06
CA LEU A 20 -30.89 2.82 4.42
C LEU A 20 -31.43 3.57 3.19
N CYS A 21 -30.71 3.53 2.07
CA CYS A 21 -31.11 4.13 0.80
C CYS A 21 -32.36 3.46 0.21
N SER A 22 -32.50 2.13 0.34
CA SER A 22 -33.70 1.38 -0.03
C SER A 22 -34.86 1.76 0.87
N VAL A 23 -34.66 1.88 2.18
CA VAL A 23 -35.68 2.35 3.14
C VAL A 23 -36.10 3.78 2.81
N ILE A 24 -35.17 4.68 2.51
CA ILE A 24 -35.43 6.07 2.09
C ILE A 24 -36.15 6.11 0.73
N GLY A 25 -35.76 5.28 -0.22
CA GLY A 25 -36.39 5.16 -1.55
C GLY A 25 -37.81 4.61 -1.45
N VAL A 26 -38.00 3.58 -0.64
CA VAL A 26 -39.29 2.98 -0.29
C VAL A 26 -40.17 4.02 0.41
N LEU A 27 -39.64 4.76 1.40
CA LEU A 27 -40.31 5.91 2.05
C LEU A 27 -40.78 6.97 1.05
N ARG A 28 -39.98 7.27 0.02
CA ARG A 28 -40.30 8.27 -1.01
C ARG A 28 -41.42 7.79 -1.94
N ILE A 29 -41.36 6.54 -2.41
CA ILE A 29 -42.41 5.91 -3.21
C ILE A 29 -43.71 5.78 -2.39
N PHE A 30 -43.60 5.42 -1.11
CA PHE A 30 -44.75 5.30 -0.23
C PHE A 30 -45.37 6.65 0.13
N ASN A 31 -44.60 7.72 0.31
CA ASN A 31 -45.14 9.06 0.48
C ASN A 31 -45.90 9.53 -0.77
N GLN A 32 -45.44 9.16 -1.97
CA GLN A 32 -46.19 9.40 -3.21
C GLN A 32 -47.51 8.61 -3.27
N LEU A 33 -47.51 7.35 -2.83
CA LEU A 33 -48.73 6.53 -2.71
C LEU A 33 -49.68 7.04 -1.62
N ARG A 34 -49.16 7.49 -0.47
CA ARG A 34 -49.91 8.08 0.64
C ARG A 34 -50.65 9.34 0.20
N ASN A 35 -50.05 10.12 -0.68
CA ASN A 35 -50.67 11.32 -1.24
C ASN A 35 -51.76 10.99 -2.27
N LYS A 36 -51.75 9.80 -2.87
CA LYS A 36 -52.80 9.30 -3.79
C LYS A 36 -53.94 8.53 -3.08
N LEU A 37 -53.73 8.03 -1.86
CA LEU A 37 -54.73 7.28 -1.10
C LEU A 37 -55.66 8.22 -0.30
N GLY A 38 -56.93 8.23 -0.69
CA GLY A 38 -57.94 9.19 -0.23
C GLY A 38 -58.60 8.96 1.15
N LYS A 39 -58.17 7.97 1.96
CA LYS A 39 -58.78 7.72 3.30
C LYS A 39 -57.75 7.71 4.44
N LEU A 40 -58.10 8.40 5.55
CA LEU A 40 -57.28 8.56 6.76
C LEU A 40 -56.81 7.22 7.34
N ALA A 41 -57.69 6.20 7.36
CA ALA A 41 -57.39 4.85 7.86
C ALA A 41 -56.28 4.14 7.06
N GLY A 42 -56.26 4.29 5.72
CA GLY A 42 -55.20 3.73 4.89
C GLY A 42 -53.84 4.38 5.14
N LYS A 43 -53.82 5.67 5.51
CA LYS A 43 -52.58 6.37 5.90
C LYS A 43 -52.05 5.87 7.26
N VAL A 44 -52.94 5.59 8.22
CA VAL A 44 -52.57 5.11 9.57
C VAL A 44 -52.04 3.68 9.52
N VAL A 45 -52.75 2.77 8.84
CA VAL A 45 -52.34 1.36 8.70
C VAL A 45 -51.00 1.25 7.98
N MET A 46 -50.79 2.03 6.92
CA MET A 46 -49.51 2.07 6.21
C MET A 46 -48.37 2.65 7.05
N GLY A 47 -48.65 3.66 7.88
CA GLY A 47 -47.65 4.21 8.81
C GLY A 47 -47.19 3.16 9.83
N LEU A 48 -48.13 2.39 10.39
CA LEU A 48 -47.85 1.34 11.38
C LEU A 48 -46.99 0.20 10.81
N ILE A 49 -47.32 -0.27 9.60
CA ILE A 49 -46.54 -1.29 8.90
C ILE A 49 -45.11 -0.81 8.65
N LEU A 50 -44.95 0.44 8.23
CA LEU A 50 -43.63 1.02 7.95
C LEU A 50 -42.78 1.13 9.23
N THR A 51 -43.37 1.58 10.33
CA THR A 51 -42.68 1.66 11.62
C THR A 51 -42.23 0.29 12.10
N LEU A 52 -43.08 -0.73 11.97
CA LEU A 52 -42.76 -2.12 12.33
C LEU A 52 -41.61 -2.69 11.49
N ILE A 53 -41.65 -2.54 10.16
CA ILE A 53 -40.60 -3.03 9.27
C ILE A 53 -39.27 -2.32 9.54
N THR A 54 -39.30 -1.02 9.83
CA THR A 54 -38.09 -0.24 10.13
C THR A 54 -37.47 -0.66 11.47
N ILE A 55 -38.30 -0.89 12.49
CA ILE A 55 -37.85 -1.35 13.81
C ILE A 55 -37.29 -2.77 13.73
N MET A 56 -38.00 -3.70 13.06
CA MET A 56 -37.54 -5.07 12.90
C MET A 56 -36.22 -5.14 12.12
N SER A 57 -36.13 -4.45 10.99
CA SER A 57 -34.91 -4.42 10.17
C SER A 57 -33.74 -3.77 10.91
N GLY A 58 -33.99 -2.67 11.63
CA GLY A 58 -32.96 -2.01 12.44
C GLY A 58 -32.49 -2.89 13.61
N LYS A 59 -33.41 -3.60 14.27
CA LYS A 59 -33.09 -4.51 15.37
C LYS A 59 -32.25 -5.71 14.89
N GLU A 60 -32.64 -6.33 13.79
CA GLU A 60 -31.92 -7.49 13.22
C GLU A 60 -30.55 -7.12 12.67
N LEU A 61 -30.43 -5.91 12.10
CA LEU A 61 -29.15 -5.32 11.71
C LEU A 61 -28.25 -5.07 12.93
N LEU A 62 -28.75 -4.40 13.98
CA LEU A 62 -27.94 -3.94 15.12
C LEU A 62 -27.67 -5.02 16.18
N GLN A 63 -28.54 -6.01 16.35
CA GLN A 63 -28.45 -6.98 17.45
C GLN A 63 -27.96 -8.37 17.03
N VAL A 64 -28.11 -8.73 15.76
CA VAL A 64 -27.70 -10.05 15.25
C VAL A 64 -26.58 -9.88 14.23
N THR A 65 -26.88 -9.13 13.18
CA THR A 65 -26.00 -9.04 12.02
C THR A 65 -24.71 -8.26 12.32
N TRP A 66 -24.78 -7.17 13.08
CA TRP A 66 -23.59 -6.40 13.48
C TRP A 66 -22.75 -7.14 14.55
N PRO A 67 -23.32 -7.60 15.68
CA PRO A 67 -22.54 -8.28 16.72
C PRO A 67 -21.85 -9.56 16.22
N ASP A 68 -22.50 -10.37 15.38
CA ASP A 68 -21.87 -11.57 14.78
C ASP A 68 -20.73 -11.21 13.81
N ARG A 69 -20.81 -10.04 13.14
CA ARG A 69 -19.74 -9.54 12.26
C ARG A 69 -18.52 -9.02 13.03
N PHE A 70 -18.73 -8.42 14.20
CA PHE A 70 -17.66 -7.88 15.05
C PHE A 70 -17.11 -8.89 16.08
N SER A 71 -17.83 -9.98 16.35
CA SER A 71 -17.43 -11.02 17.31
C SER A 71 -16.56 -12.12 16.69
N TYR A 72 -16.15 -12.00 15.42
CA TYR A 72 -15.22 -12.95 14.81
C TYR A 72 -13.88 -12.96 15.58
N PRO A 73 -13.52 -14.05 16.29
CA PRO A 73 -12.33 -14.10 17.15
C PRO A 73 -11.00 -13.84 16.42
N ARG A 74 -11.01 -13.99 15.09
CA ARG A 74 -9.86 -13.77 14.21
C ARG A 74 -9.51 -12.28 14.03
N LEU A 75 -10.48 -11.37 14.13
CA LEU A 75 -10.28 -9.93 13.93
C LEU A 75 -9.49 -9.30 15.08
N ASP A 76 -9.83 -9.69 16.30
CA ASP A 76 -9.17 -9.23 17.53
C ASP A 76 -7.67 -9.57 17.54
N LEU A 77 -7.28 -10.71 16.96
CA LEU A 77 -5.87 -11.14 16.93
C LEU A 77 -5.00 -10.32 15.97
N VAL A 78 -5.52 -9.93 14.80
CA VAL A 78 -4.80 -9.06 13.85
C VAL A 78 -4.65 -7.67 14.45
N THR A 79 -5.71 -7.12 15.05
CA THR A 79 -5.66 -5.83 15.76
C THR A 79 -4.64 -5.87 16.89
N LYS A 80 -4.68 -6.89 17.75
CA LYS A 80 -3.70 -7.09 18.83
C LYS A 80 -2.27 -7.22 18.33
N PHE A 81 -2.05 -7.82 17.15
CA PHE A 81 -0.72 -7.86 16.55
C PHE A 81 -0.28 -6.46 16.13
N LEU A 82 -1.13 -5.72 15.42
CA LEU A 82 -0.84 -4.37 14.95
C LEU A 82 -0.64 -3.36 16.08
N GLU A 83 -1.31 -3.53 17.21
CA GLU A 83 -1.10 -2.73 18.43
C GLU A 83 0.27 -2.96 19.06
N LYS A 84 0.86 -4.15 18.90
CA LYS A 84 2.19 -4.48 19.44
C LYS A 84 3.34 -3.95 18.61
N LEU A 85 3.09 -3.58 17.35
CA LEU A 85 4.13 -3.05 16.47
C LEU A 85 4.62 -1.66 16.93
N ASN A 86 5.91 -1.40 16.78
CA ASN A 86 6.51 -0.09 17.09
C ASN A 86 6.14 0.94 16.02
N SER A 87 6.03 2.21 16.38
CA SER A 87 5.51 3.28 15.49
C SER A 87 6.25 3.43 14.15
N ASN A 88 7.46 2.88 14.04
CA ASN A 88 8.32 2.95 12.86
C ASN A 88 8.46 1.60 12.16
N ASP A 89 7.74 0.57 12.61
CA ASP A 89 7.66 -0.73 11.93
C ASP A 89 6.87 -0.59 10.63
N LEU A 90 7.39 -1.20 9.57
CA LEU A 90 6.86 -1.13 8.22
C LEU A 90 6.13 -2.43 7.85
N VAL A 91 4.84 -2.32 7.53
CA VAL A 91 4.03 -3.47 7.09
C VAL A 91 3.82 -3.41 5.58
N LEU A 92 4.39 -4.38 4.88
CA LEU A 92 4.39 -4.52 3.44
C LEU A 92 3.30 -5.51 3.00
N LEU A 93 2.12 -4.97 2.76
CA LEU A 93 0.93 -5.77 2.50
C LEU A 93 0.71 -6.07 1.02
N SER A 94 0.37 -7.33 0.72
CA SER A 94 -0.02 -7.74 -0.63
C SER A 94 -1.38 -7.13 -1.06
N HIS A 95 -1.62 -7.09 -2.37
CA HIS A 95 -2.81 -6.55 -3.02
C HIS A 95 -4.05 -7.43 -2.92
N ARG A 96 -3.96 -8.66 -2.39
CA ARG A 96 -5.14 -9.50 -2.24
C ARG A 96 -6.15 -8.76 -1.38
N PRO A 97 -7.39 -8.55 -1.84
CA PRO A 97 -8.35 -7.75 -1.11
C PRO A 97 -8.73 -8.44 0.20
N HIS A 98 -8.48 -7.78 1.33
CA HIS A 98 -8.89 -8.27 2.65
C HIS A 98 -9.33 -7.07 3.50
N ILE A 99 -10.54 -7.18 4.02
CA ILE A 99 -11.24 -6.06 4.66
C ILE A 99 -10.84 -5.92 6.14
N GLU A 100 -10.42 -7.03 6.72
CA GLU A 100 -10.05 -7.17 8.12
C GLU A 100 -8.86 -6.26 8.46
N TYR A 101 -7.79 -6.34 7.68
CA TYR A 101 -6.65 -5.44 7.86
C TYR A 101 -7.01 -3.99 7.50
N TYR A 102 -7.81 -3.76 6.47
CA TYR A 102 -8.19 -2.40 6.09
C TYR A 102 -8.90 -1.66 7.23
N LEU A 103 -9.89 -2.30 7.86
CA LEU A 103 -10.72 -1.68 8.89
C LEU A 103 -9.95 -1.36 10.18
N TYR A 104 -9.06 -2.24 10.60
CA TYR A 104 -8.40 -2.13 11.91
C TYR A 104 -6.93 -1.69 11.79
N GLY A 105 -6.27 -2.05 10.69
CA GLY A 105 -4.86 -1.83 10.46
C GLY A 105 -4.51 -0.74 9.46
N GLY A 106 -5.42 -0.38 8.54
CA GLY A 106 -5.14 0.60 7.48
C GLY A 106 -4.70 1.95 8.02
N LYS A 107 -5.53 2.57 8.88
CA LYS A 107 -5.22 3.87 9.49
C LYS A 107 -3.90 3.86 10.25
N GLU A 108 -3.62 2.80 11.00
CA GLU A 108 -2.39 2.69 11.77
C GLU A 108 -1.17 2.47 10.87
N THR A 109 -1.32 1.69 9.80
CA THR A 109 -0.28 1.49 8.78
C THR A 109 0.05 2.80 8.07
N THR A 110 -0.97 3.58 7.65
CA THR A 110 -0.76 4.92 7.06
C THR A 110 0.02 5.83 8.01
N LYS A 111 -0.34 5.86 9.31
CA LYS A 111 0.39 6.67 10.30
C LYS A 111 1.85 6.23 10.45
N ARG A 112 2.11 4.93 10.59
CA ARG A 112 3.48 4.39 10.72
C ARG A 112 4.32 4.75 9.51
N VAL A 113 3.76 4.54 8.31
CA VAL A 113 4.43 4.86 7.05
C VAL A 113 4.74 6.35 6.92
N ASN A 114 3.79 7.23 7.25
CA ASN A 114 4.03 8.68 7.24
C ASN A 114 5.07 9.08 8.29
N LYS A 115 5.05 8.45 9.46
CA LYS A 115 6.05 8.69 10.51
C LYS A 115 7.46 8.26 10.08
N ILE A 116 7.59 7.10 9.43
CA ILE A 116 8.86 6.64 8.84
C ILE A 116 9.35 7.69 7.83
N ILE A 117 8.45 8.17 6.96
CA ILE A 117 8.72 9.22 5.99
C ILE A 117 9.20 10.52 6.64
N ASP A 118 8.54 10.98 7.70
CA ASP A 118 8.86 12.25 8.35
C ASP A 118 10.15 12.16 9.19
N GLU A 119 10.38 11.06 9.90
CA GLU A 119 11.52 10.89 10.80
C GLU A 119 12.78 10.34 10.13
N GLY A 120 12.66 9.68 8.97
CA GLY A 120 13.77 8.93 8.35
C GLY A 120 14.14 7.64 9.07
N LYS A 121 13.34 7.22 10.06
CA LYS A 121 13.64 6.10 10.95
C LYS A 121 12.77 4.90 10.63
N LEU A 122 13.43 3.79 10.33
CA LEU A 122 12.78 2.50 10.07
C LEU A 122 12.97 1.56 11.27
N GLY A 123 11.88 0.92 11.68
CA GLY A 123 11.86 -0.18 12.64
C GLY A 123 11.95 -1.54 11.93
N ASP A 124 11.17 -2.51 12.40
CA ASP A 124 11.10 -3.83 11.79
C ASP A 124 10.30 -3.79 10.47
N ILE A 125 10.66 -4.62 9.49
CA ILE A 125 9.89 -4.80 8.26
C ILE A 125 9.14 -6.13 8.30
N TYR A 126 7.86 -6.11 7.96
CA TYR A 126 7.01 -7.29 7.84
C TYR A 126 6.44 -7.39 6.44
N PHE A 127 6.68 -8.51 5.75
CA PHE A 127 5.89 -8.88 4.57
C PHE A 127 4.62 -9.57 5.04
N VAL A 128 3.46 -9.12 4.52
CA VAL A 128 2.15 -9.62 4.94
C VAL A 128 1.36 -10.06 3.73
N GLU A 129 1.01 -11.35 3.75
CA GLU A 129 0.21 -12.02 2.73
C GLU A 129 -1.09 -12.53 3.33
N TYR A 130 -2.11 -12.69 2.49
CA TYR A 130 -3.43 -13.13 2.89
C TYR A 130 -3.86 -14.35 2.08
N GLY A 131 -4.50 -15.32 2.74
CA GLY A 131 -5.25 -16.40 2.14
C GLY A 131 -5.21 -17.67 2.98
N GLU A 132 -5.99 -18.65 2.54
CA GLU A 132 -6.14 -19.91 3.27
C GLU A 132 -4.80 -20.64 3.39
N LYS A 133 -4.68 -21.46 4.42
CA LYS A 133 -3.54 -22.37 4.57
C LYS A 133 -3.45 -23.23 3.32
N GLU A 134 -2.25 -23.50 2.82
CA GLU A 134 -1.95 -24.19 1.55
C GLU A 134 -2.21 -23.38 0.27
N GLU A 135 -3.14 -22.41 0.26
CA GLU A 135 -3.34 -21.50 -0.89
C GLU A 135 -2.44 -20.26 -0.86
N SER A 136 -2.22 -19.67 0.32
CA SER A 136 -1.34 -18.51 0.54
C SER A 136 0.02 -18.88 1.11
N ASP A 137 0.24 -20.17 1.37
CA ASP A 137 1.55 -20.65 1.76
C ASP A 137 2.47 -20.57 0.54
N THR A 138 3.40 -19.64 0.64
CA THR A 138 4.27 -19.20 -0.44
C THR A 138 5.07 -20.34 -1.04
N LEU A 139 5.16 -20.35 -2.37
CA LEU A 139 5.87 -21.40 -3.10
C LEU A 139 7.37 -21.32 -2.82
N LYS A 140 7.93 -22.41 -2.29
CA LYS A 140 9.37 -22.56 -2.11
C LYS A 140 10.01 -23.01 -3.42
N VAL A 141 11.02 -22.29 -3.87
CA VAL A 141 11.80 -22.62 -5.06
C VAL A 141 13.26 -22.68 -4.71
N ASN A 142 13.93 -23.78 -5.08
CA ASN A 142 15.37 -23.89 -4.92
C ASN A 142 16.06 -23.40 -6.20
N LYS A 143 16.96 -22.43 -6.08
CA LYS A 143 17.85 -22.01 -7.16
C LYS A 143 19.28 -22.01 -6.62
N GLU A 144 20.18 -22.71 -7.29
CA GLU A 144 21.61 -22.74 -6.96
C GLU A 144 21.91 -23.12 -5.49
N GLY A 145 21.10 -24.01 -4.90
CA GLY A 145 21.27 -24.45 -3.51
C GLY A 145 20.72 -23.48 -2.46
N ILE A 146 20.04 -22.42 -2.89
CA ILE A 146 19.41 -21.43 -2.02
C ILE A 146 17.89 -21.59 -2.10
N GLU A 147 17.23 -21.67 -0.96
CA GLU A 147 15.77 -21.67 -0.90
C GLU A 147 15.21 -20.25 -0.99
N TYR A 148 14.35 -20.04 -1.97
CA TYR A 148 13.59 -18.83 -2.21
C TYR A 148 12.12 -19.04 -1.90
N LEU A 149 11.48 -17.94 -1.56
CA LEU A 149 10.07 -17.80 -1.29
C LEU A 149 9.45 -16.92 -2.38
N HIS A 150 8.39 -17.41 -3.02
CA HIS A 150 7.56 -16.60 -3.89
C HIS A 150 6.50 -15.89 -3.07
N LEU A 151 6.60 -14.57 -2.96
CA LEU A 151 5.57 -13.73 -2.35
C LEU A 151 4.49 -13.43 -3.38
N ASN A 152 3.25 -13.74 -3.02
CA ASN A 152 2.11 -13.67 -3.92
C ASN A 152 1.34 -12.36 -3.78
N ASP A 153 0.54 -12.07 -4.80
CA ASP A 153 -0.41 -10.96 -4.81
C ASP A 153 0.23 -9.57 -4.65
N TYR A 154 1.47 -9.33 -5.07
CA TYR A 154 2.01 -7.97 -5.18
C TYR A 154 1.78 -7.43 -6.59
N LEU A 155 1.26 -6.21 -6.73
CA LEU A 155 0.93 -5.65 -8.04
C LEU A 155 2.20 -5.30 -8.81
N GLN A 156 2.58 -6.13 -9.77
CA GLN A 156 3.69 -5.84 -10.67
C GLN A 156 3.30 -4.71 -11.63
N ILE A 157 4.08 -3.63 -11.64
CA ILE A 157 3.86 -2.45 -12.49
C ILE A 157 4.84 -2.37 -13.66
N VAL A 158 5.96 -3.10 -13.59
CA VAL A 158 6.90 -3.30 -14.71
C VAL A 158 7.16 -4.79 -14.85
N LYS A 159 6.86 -5.33 -16.04
CA LYS A 159 7.04 -6.74 -16.39
C LYS A 159 8.21 -6.88 -17.36
N THR A 160 9.27 -7.53 -16.91
CA THR A 160 10.39 -7.94 -17.78
C THR A 160 10.13 -9.32 -18.38
N GLU A 161 11.00 -9.81 -19.26
CA GLU A 161 10.83 -11.13 -19.92
C GLU A 161 10.82 -12.31 -18.93
N GLU A 162 11.28 -12.10 -17.69
CA GLU A 162 11.10 -13.06 -16.60
C GLU A 162 9.62 -13.23 -16.26
N LYS A 163 9.06 -14.40 -16.59
CA LYS A 163 7.63 -14.75 -16.55
C LYS A 163 6.92 -14.66 -15.18
N SER A 164 7.55 -14.15 -14.13
CA SER A 164 6.98 -14.20 -12.78
C SER A 164 6.38 -12.85 -12.36
N GLU A 165 5.11 -12.89 -11.93
CA GLU A 165 4.39 -11.73 -11.37
C GLU A 165 4.67 -11.55 -9.87
N SER A 166 5.28 -12.54 -9.22
CA SER A 166 5.61 -12.58 -7.79
C SER A 166 6.99 -12.02 -7.46
N ILE A 167 7.16 -11.54 -6.22
CA ILE A 167 8.47 -11.17 -5.67
C ILE A 167 9.15 -12.45 -5.16
N ILE A 168 10.37 -12.73 -5.62
CA ILE A 168 11.12 -13.91 -5.18
C ILE A 168 12.18 -13.48 -4.17
N ILE A 169 12.09 -13.96 -2.93
CA ILE A 169 12.99 -13.57 -1.82
C ILE A 169 13.60 -14.80 -1.15
N PRO A 170 14.91 -14.86 -0.89
CA PRO A 170 15.50 -15.95 -0.13
C PRO A 170 14.86 -16.09 1.26
N ILE A 171 14.54 -17.32 1.66
CA ILE A 171 13.88 -17.59 2.95
C ILE A 171 14.72 -17.07 4.13
N LYS A 172 16.05 -17.16 4.01
CA LYS A 172 17.00 -16.67 5.02
C LYS A 172 16.86 -15.18 5.33
N LEU A 173 16.22 -14.39 4.46
CA LEU A 173 15.95 -12.98 4.73
C LEU A 173 14.97 -12.80 5.90
N PHE A 174 14.16 -13.81 6.23
CA PHE A 174 13.18 -13.76 7.29
C PHE A 174 13.71 -14.42 8.57
N ILE A 175 13.43 -13.81 9.73
CA ILE A 175 13.78 -14.37 11.05
C ILE A 175 12.63 -15.09 11.72
N SER A 176 11.40 -14.74 11.37
CA SER A 176 10.22 -15.34 11.95
C SER A 176 9.03 -15.25 11.00
N GLU A 177 8.16 -16.24 11.12
CA GLU A 177 6.86 -16.28 10.47
C GLU A 177 5.79 -16.46 11.55
N GLN A 178 4.71 -15.67 11.47
CA GLN A 178 3.57 -15.79 12.35
C GLN A 178 2.29 -15.80 11.51
N ARG A 179 1.51 -16.88 11.60
CA ARG A 179 0.19 -16.97 10.98
C ARG A 179 -0.88 -16.54 11.98
N ILE A 180 -1.74 -15.60 11.58
CA ILE A 180 -2.88 -15.11 12.36
C ILE A 180 -4.12 -15.22 11.49
N GLY A 181 -4.88 -16.29 11.68
CA GLY A 181 -5.96 -16.66 10.77
C GLY A 181 -5.41 -16.86 9.35
N ASP A 182 -5.93 -16.09 8.41
CA ASP A 182 -5.56 -16.18 6.99
C ASP A 182 -4.41 -15.22 6.63
N PHE A 183 -3.88 -14.47 7.61
CA PHE A 183 -2.70 -13.63 7.41
C PHE A 183 -1.42 -14.36 7.77
N ILE A 184 -0.38 -14.17 6.96
CA ILE A 184 0.98 -14.60 7.28
C ILE A 184 1.86 -13.36 7.40
N PHE A 185 2.46 -13.18 8.57
CA PHE A 185 3.40 -12.09 8.86
C PHE A 185 4.82 -12.65 8.85
N ARG A 186 5.67 -12.17 7.94
CA ARG A 186 7.08 -12.56 7.82
C ARG A 186 7.97 -11.39 8.18
N LYS A 187 8.66 -11.51 9.31
CA LYS A 187 9.58 -10.48 9.80
C LYS A 187 10.92 -10.61 9.10
N VAL A 188 11.36 -9.53 8.46
CA VAL A 188 12.68 -9.41 7.86
C VAL A 188 13.75 -9.34 8.95
N ASN A 189 14.88 -9.99 8.72
CA ASN A 189 16.05 -9.86 9.58
C ASN A 189 16.65 -8.45 9.45
N PRO A 190 16.73 -7.66 10.54
CA PRO A 190 17.33 -6.33 10.50
C PRO A 190 18.77 -6.33 9.99
N GLU A 191 19.50 -7.44 10.10
CA GLU A 191 20.89 -7.55 9.61
C GLU A 191 21.04 -7.41 8.08
N PHE A 192 19.95 -7.55 7.34
CA PHE A 192 19.91 -7.43 5.88
C PHE A 192 19.35 -6.08 5.43
N VAL A 193 18.92 -5.21 6.36
CA VAL A 193 18.29 -3.92 6.05
C VAL A 193 19.35 -2.82 6.07
N PHE A 194 19.44 -2.07 4.98
CA PHE A 194 20.33 -0.93 4.83
C PHE A 194 19.52 0.30 4.41
N ASN A 195 19.80 1.46 5.01
CA ASN A 195 19.27 2.70 4.48
C ASN A 195 20.05 3.05 3.20
N ASN A 196 19.36 3.09 2.06
CA ASN A 196 19.96 3.38 0.76
C ASN A 196 20.06 4.90 0.56
N TYR A 197 18.96 5.63 0.81
CA TYR A 197 18.98 7.09 0.87
C TYR A 197 17.68 7.67 1.44
N VAL A 198 17.74 8.97 1.79
CA VAL A 198 16.60 9.79 2.22
C VAL A 198 16.68 11.15 1.51
N LEU A 199 15.57 11.63 0.95
CA LEU A 199 15.43 13.01 0.47
C LEU A 199 14.78 13.86 1.56
N GLY A 200 15.60 14.51 2.39
CA GLY A 200 15.17 15.35 3.51
C GLY A 200 15.65 16.80 3.43
N SER A 201 16.66 17.08 2.61
CA SER A 201 17.32 18.39 2.54
C SER A 201 17.78 18.74 1.12
N PRO A 202 18.12 20.03 0.86
CA PRO A 202 18.73 20.44 -0.41
C PRO A 202 20.04 19.73 -0.73
N ALA A 203 20.82 19.31 0.28
CA ALA A 203 22.06 18.57 0.05
C ALA A 203 21.80 17.21 -0.61
N ASP A 204 20.64 16.60 -0.33
CA ASP A 204 20.25 15.29 -0.87
C ASP A 204 19.87 15.37 -2.36
N LEU A 205 19.57 16.57 -2.88
CA LEU A 205 19.31 16.79 -4.31
C LEU A 205 20.53 16.53 -5.18
N THR A 206 21.74 16.60 -4.63
CA THR A 206 22.98 16.35 -5.39
C THR A 206 23.01 14.96 -6.02
N ARG A 207 22.28 14.00 -5.43
CA ARG A 207 22.13 12.63 -5.96
C ARG A 207 21.15 12.54 -7.10
N TRP A 208 20.21 13.48 -7.23
CA TRP A 208 19.11 13.43 -8.18
C TRP A 208 19.34 14.38 -9.36
N ASN A 209 19.44 13.81 -10.55
CA ASN A 209 19.51 14.54 -11.81
C ASN A 209 18.15 14.50 -12.53
N ASN A 210 17.73 15.63 -13.11
CA ASN A 210 16.55 15.67 -13.97
C ASN A 210 16.98 15.52 -15.43
N ILE A 211 16.45 14.53 -16.15
CA ILE A 211 16.78 14.31 -17.58
C ILE A 211 16.31 15.46 -18.46
N LEU A 212 15.20 16.12 -18.10
CA LEU A 212 14.53 17.07 -18.98
C LEU A 212 15.14 18.47 -19.03
N ASN A 213 16.16 18.78 -18.22
CA ASN A 213 17.00 19.99 -18.28
C ASN A 213 16.32 21.38 -18.48
N SER A 214 15.01 21.54 -18.32
CA SER A 214 14.35 22.82 -18.61
C SER A 214 14.32 23.79 -17.42
N LYS A 215 14.28 23.31 -16.17
CA LYS A 215 14.26 24.14 -14.96
C LYS A 215 14.95 23.44 -13.78
N PRO A 216 15.70 24.17 -12.93
CA PRO A 216 16.29 23.60 -11.72
C PRO A 216 15.20 23.07 -10.78
N LEU A 217 15.48 21.92 -10.16
CA LEU A 217 14.63 21.34 -9.12
C LEU A 217 14.48 22.34 -7.96
N LYS A 218 13.24 22.69 -7.62
CA LYS A 218 12.96 23.65 -6.55
C LYS A 218 12.39 22.92 -5.34
N LEU A 219 13.07 23.03 -4.21
CA LEU A 219 12.50 22.68 -2.92
C LEU A 219 11.66 23.84 -2.39
N GLU A 220 10.44 23.53 -1.97
CA GLU A 220 9.57 24.41 -1.20
C GLU A 220 9.66 24.00 0.28
N PRO A 221 9.92 24.96 1.19
CA PRO A 221 9.96 24.65 2.61
C PRO A 221 8.58 24.29 3.14
N PRO A 222 8.49 23.60 4.30
CA PRO A 222 7.24 23.23 4.95
C PRO A 222 6.23 24.38 5.10
N SER A 223 6.68 25.62 5.31
CA SER A 223 5.79 26.78 5.43
C SER A 223 4.93 27.08 4.19
N MET A 224 5.23 26.50 3.03
CA MET A 224 4.50 26.72 1.78
C MET A 224 3.41 25.67 1.50
N HIS A 225 3.29 24.62 2.31
CA HIS A 225 2.34 23.53 2.10
C HIS A 225 2.03 22.76 3.40
N PRO A 226 0.93 22.00 3.50
CA PRO A 226 0.66 21.18 4.68
C PRO A 226 1.74 20.10 4.91
N GLY A 227 2.32 20.00 6.11
CA GLY A 227 3.22 18.92 6.56
C GLY A 227 4.65 19.36 6.91
N GLU A 228 5.48 18.44 7.38
CA GLU A 228 6.73 18.76 8.10
C GLU A 228 8.00 18.70 7.25
N LEU A 229 7.95 18.05 6.09
CA LEU A 229 9.09 17.89 5.19
C LEU A 229 9.05 18.88 4.02
N ALA A 230 10.22 19.40 3.64
CA ALA A 230 10.35 20.16 2.40
C ALA A 230 9.89 19.32 1.21
N ALA A 231 9.24 19.97 0.25
CA ALA A 231 8.71 19.32 -0.92
C ALA A 231 9.43 19.75 -2.21
N LEU A 232 9.80 18.78 -3.02
CA LEU A 232 10.25 19.00 -4.38
C LEU A 232 9.07 19.37 -5.27
N LYS A 233 9.06 20.60 -5.77
CA LYS A 233 8.06 21.08 -6.73
C LYS A 233 8.43 20.67 -8.16
N LEU A 234 7.51 20.00 -8.82
CA LEU A 234 7.58 19.62 -10.23
C LEU A 234 6.59 20.45 -11.04
N LEU A 235 7.14 21.29 -11.93
CA LEU A 235 6.34 22.17 -12.80
C LEU A 235 5.87 21.48 -14.07
N GLU A 236 6.58 20.44 -14.49
CA GLU A 236 6.36 19.68 -15.72
C GLU A 236 6.60 18.20 -15.41
N PRO A 237 6.05 17.26 -16.22
CA PRO A 237 6.39 15.85 -16.14
C PRO A 237 7.91 15.70 -16.15
N SER A 238 8.45 14.94 -15.21
CA SER A 238 9.89 14.89 -14.96
C SER A 238 10.33 13.45 -14.77
N ILE A 239 11.56 13.18 -15.14
CA ILE A 239 12.25 11.93 -14.81
C ILE A 239 13.44 12.31 -13.95
N LEU A 240 13.35 11.96 -12.68
CA LEU A 240 14.44 12.13 -11.73
C LEU A 240 15.22 10.82 -11.71
N ILE A 241 16.54 10.95 -11.79
CA ILE A 241 17.48 9.85 -11.80
C ILE A 241 18.44 10.02 -10.64
N ALA A 242 18.53 9.03 -9.77
CA ALA A 242 19.61 8.91 -8.80
C ALA A 242 20.56 7.79 -9.22
N LYS A 243 21.80 8.14 -9.53
CA LYS A 243 22.88 7.15 -9.64
C LYS A 243 23.32 6.82 -8.22
N THR A 244 23.28 5.55 -7.87
CA THR A 244 23.79 5.10 -6.58
C THR A 244 25.28 4.81 -6.69
N GLU A 245 26.06 5.30 -5.72
CA GLU A 245 27.54 5.25 -5.73
C GLU A 245 28.12 3.89 -5.29
N ASP A 246 27.32 3.06 -4.59
CA ASP A 246 27.80 1.84 -3.94
C ASP A 246 27.48 0.57 -4.74
N GLU A 247 28.29 0.24 -5.74
CA GLU A 247 28.29 -1.11 -6.33
C GLU A 247 28.65 -2.14 -5.25
N LEU A 248 27.63 -2.84 -4.74
CA LEU A 248 27.83 -3.92 -3.79
C LEU A 248 28.26 -5.20 -4.52
N ASN A 249 29.51 -5.23 -4.96
CA ASN A 249 30.11 -6.27 -5.81
C ASN A 249 30.01 -7.72 -5.27
N ASP A 250 29.67 -7.90 -3.98
CA ASP A 250 29.48 -9.20 -3.32
C ASP A 250 28.02 -9.57 -3.02
N THR A 251 27.06 -8.87 -3.62
CA THR A 251 25.63 -9.12 -3.39
C THR A 251 25.07 -10.16 -4.35
N PHE A 252 24.41 -11.20 -3.82
CA PHE A 252 23.67 -12.16 -4.65
C PHE A 252 22.15 -11.91 -4.64
N PHE A 253 21.62 -11.20 -3.64
CA PHE A 253 20.21 -10.81 -3.59
C PHE A 253 20.07 -9.37 -3.12
N SER A 254 19.25 -8.59 -3.83
CA SER A 254 18.91 -7.23 -3.44
C SER A 254 17.55 -6.80 -3.98
N ILE A 255 16.73 -6.23 -3.10
CA ILE A 255 15.53 -5.48 -3.45
C ILE A 255 15.52 -4.16 -2.67
N ASN A 256 14.93 -3.12 -3.25
CA ASN A 256 14.68 -1.86 -2.55
C ASN A 256 13.20 -1.75 -2.19
N ILE A 257 12.94 -1.16 -1.03
CA ILE A 257 11.62 -0.73 -0.54
C ILE A 257 11.65 0.79 -0.55
N ASN A 258 10.88 1.40 -1.46
CA ASN A 258 10.92 2.82 -1.74
C ASN A 258 9.60 3.46 -1.30
N LEU A 259 9.69 4.37 -0.34
CA LEU A 259 8.57 5.15 0.18
C LEU A 259 8.61 6.52 -0.48
N ILE A 260 7.47 6.96 -0.98
CA ILE A 260 7.33 8.29 -1.58
C ILE A 260 5.99 8.90 -1.21
N SER A 261 6.04 10.12 -0.67
CA SER A 261 4.85 10.94 -0.44
C SER A 261 4.71 11.95 -1.58
N SER A 262 3.51 12.06 -2.12
CA SER A 262 3.22 12.91 -3.27
C SER A 262 1.90 13.64 -3.08
N GLU A 263 1.83 14.86 -3.58
CA GLU A 263 0.59 15.63 -3.58
C GLU A 263 -0.47 14.90 -4.39
N LYS A 264 -1.72 15.01 -3.95
CA LYS A 264 -2.85 14.23 -4.45
C LYS A 264 -3.03 14.19 -5.98
N ASN A 265 -2.78 15.30 -6.67
CA ASN A 265 -2.90 15.41 -8.12
C ASN A 265 -1.78 14.65 -8.86
N LEU A 266 -0.65 14.46 -8.17
CA LEU A 266 0.52 13.77 -8.66
C LEU A 266 0.54 12.29 -8.24
N GLY A 267 -0.10 11.92 -7.12
CA GLY A 267 -0.02 10.56 -6.55
C GLY A 267 -0.35 9.44 -7.52
N LYS A 268 -1.43 9.54 -8.30
CA LYS A 268 -1.78 8.53 -9.33
C LYS A 268 -0.79 8.47 -10.50
N LYS A 269 0.06 9.48 -10.64
CA LYS A 269 0.93 9.72 -11.80
C LYS A 269 2.41 9.47 -11.50
N VAL A 270 2.75 9.05 -10.28
CA VAL A 270 4.12 8.76 -9.83
C VAL A 270 4.41 7.27 -9.91
N SER A 271 5.60 6.95 -10.40
CA SER A 271 6.16 5.61 -10.35
C SER A 271 7.60 5.68 -9.88
N TYR A 272 7.97 4.76 -9.00
CA TYR A 272 9.34 4.56 -8.56
C TYR A 272 9.86 3.26 -9.16
N LEU A 273 10.94 3.36 -9.94
CA LEU A 273 11.46 2.29 -10.78
C LEU A 273 12.97 2.12 -10.55
N HIS A 274 13.47 0.93 -10.85
CA HIS A 274 14.90 0.64 -10.90
C HIS A 274 15.30 0.31 -12.34
N ALA A 275 16.50 0.74 -12.77
CA ALA A 275 17.00 0.48 -14.11
C ALA A 275 18.52 0.31 -14.15
N VAL A 276 19.01 -0.33 -15.20
CA VAL A 276 20.44 -0.44 -15.54
C VAL A 276 20.71 0.38 -16.81
N GLU A 277 21.83 1.08 -16.86
CA GLU A 277 22.27 1.79 -18.05
C GLU A 277 23.04 0.81 -18.98
N GLU A 278 22.44 0.46 -20.12
CA GLU A 278 23.02 -0.46 -21.11
C GLU A 278 23.03 0.22 -22.47
N GLY A 279 24.21 0.40 -23.07
CA GLY A 279 24.33 1.04 -24.40
C GLY A 279 23.79 2.47 -24.48
N GLY A 280 23.80 3.22 -23.37
CA GLY A 280 23.25 4.58 -23.28
C GLY A 280 21.73 4.64 -23.11
N GLN A 281 21.07 3.50 -22.88
CA GLN A 281 19.64 3.42 -22.60
C GLN A 281 19.37 2.84 -21.21
N TYR A 282 18.26 3.25 -20.58
CA TYR A 282 17.84 2.69 -19.30
C TYR A 282 16.92 1.49 -19.52
N VAL A 283 17.38 0.32 -19.08
CA VAL A 283 16.62 -0.94 -19.10
C VAL A 283 16.00 -1.16 -17.72
N TYR A 284 14.67 -1.04 -17.64
CA TYR A 284 13.93 -1.17 -16.38
C TYR A 284 13.93 -2.61 -15.85
N LYS A 285 14.04 -2.75 -14.54
CA LYS A 285 13.87 -4.01 -13.82
C LYS A 285 12.44 -4.17 -13.29
N ASN A 286 12.12 -5.36 -12.79
CA ASN A 286 10.83 -5.61 -12.18
C ASN A 286 10.57 -4.63 -11.03
N ALA A 287 9.33 -4.15 -10.99
CA ALA A 287 8.87 -3.25 -9.95
C ALA A 287 7.44 -3.63 -9.56
N TRP A 288 7.17 -3.53 -8.26
CA TRP A 288 5.88 -3.81 -7.66
C TRP A 288 5.40 -2.59 -6.88
N LEU A 289 4.12 -2.34 -6.94
CA LEU A 289 3.42 -1.40 -6.07
C LEU A 289 2.82 -2.20 -4.90
N LEU A 290 2.83 -1.65 -3.70
CA LEU A 290 2.11 -2.22 -2.55
C LEU A 290 0.67 -1.72 -2.49
N ASN A 291 -0.15 -2.44 -1.71
CA ASN A 291 -1.59 -2.22 -1.65
C ASN A 291 -1.93 -0.77 -1.26
N GLU A 292 -2.35 0.02 -2.26
CA GLU A 292 -2.66 1.43 -2.08
C GLU A 292 -3.86 1.64 -1.15
N TRP A 293 -4.79 0.67 -1.06
CA TRP A 293 -6.00 0.77 -0.23
C TRP A 293 -5.75 0.66 1.26
N VAL A 294 -4.54 0.30 1.67
CA VAL A 294 -4.18 0.27 3.10
C VAL A 294 -3.51 1.56 3.52
N LEU A 295 -2.92 2.28 2.56
CA LEU A 295 -2.36 3.61 2.77
C LEU A 295 -3.39 4.72 2.49
N ASP A 296 -4.46 4.40 1.78
CA ASP A 296 -5.54 5.30 1.36
C ASP A 296 -6.92 4.62 1.49
N HIS A 297 -8.02 5.36 1.35
CA HIS A 297 -9.35 4.75 1.30
C HIS A 297 -9.53 3.89 0.02
N PRO A 298 -10.26 2.75 0.04
CA PRO A 298 -10.58 1.93 -1.15
C PRO A 298 -11.33 2.67 -2.26
N TYR A 299 -11.92 3.81 -1.93
CA TYR A 299 -12.63 4.69 -2.87
C TYR A 299 -11.78 5.92 -3.23
N GLY A 300 -10.52 5.91 -2.80
CA GLY A 300 -9.49 6.87 -3.11
C GLY A 300 -9.35 8.04 -2.12
N PRO A 301 -8.38 8.91 -2.41
CA PRO A 301 -7.86 9.94 -1.50
C PRO A 301 -8.84 11.08 -1.28
N ASN A 302 -9.84 11.18 -2.14
CA ASN A 302 -10.89 12.19 -2.08
C ASN A 302 -11.77 12.03 -0.83
N ILE A 303 -11.98 10.80 -0.35
CA ILE A 303 -12.88 10.54 0.76
C ILE A 303 -12.31 11.06 2.07
N LEU A 304 -11.01 10.90 2.27
CA LEU A 304 -10.35 11.28 3.52
C LEU A 304 -9.80 12.71 3.49
N ASN A 305 -10.04 13.45 2.40
CA ASN A 305 -9.47 14.78 2.14
C ASN A 305 -7.96 14.84 2.44
N ILE A 306 -7.23 13.80 2.01
CA ILE A 306 -5.79 13.69 2.24
C ILE A 306 -5.08 14.41 1.10
N ASP A 307 -4.33 15.46 1.44
CA ASP A 307 -3.56 16.26 0.48
C ASP A 307 -2.30 15.52 -0.03
N TRP A 308 -1.75 14.63 0.79
CA TRP A 308 -0.51 13.89 0.52
C TRP A 308 -0.73 12.38 0.55
N GLN A 309 -0.51 11.73 -0.59
CA GLN A 309 -0.58 10.28 -0.73
C GLN A 309 0.80 9.66 -0.65
N THR A 310 0.94 8.70 0.24
CA THR A 310 2.11 7.86 0.33
C THR A 310 1.94 6.59 -0.49
N LYS A 311 2.98 6.22 -1.21
CA LYS A 311 3.11 4.96 -1.92
C LYS A 311 4.37 4.24 -1.52
N ILE A 312 4.30 2.91 -1.57
CA ILE A 312 5.44 2.05 -1.34
C ILE A 312 5.65 1.21 -2.60
N PHE A 313 6.85 1.28 -3.15
CA PHE A 313 7.27 0.48 -4.30
C PHE A 313 8.36 -0.49 -3.86
N ILE A 314 8.30 -1.72 -4.36
CA ILE A 314 9.43 -2.65 -4.30
C ILE A 314 10.07 -2.69 -5.67
N THR A 315 11.38 -2.52 -5.73
CA THR A 315 12.14 -2.63 -6.99
C THR A 315 13.23 -3.67 -6.87
N GLU A 316 13.40 -4.46 -7.93
CA GLU A 316 14.50 -5.43 -8.01
C GLU A 316 15.77 -4.75 -8.50
N GLY A 317 16.90 -5.02 -7.85
CA GLY A 317 18.18 -4.44 -8.30
C GLY A 317 19.32 -4.56 -7.32
N ARG A 318 20.52 -4.89 -7.82
CA ARG A 318 21.79 -4.92 -7.05
C ARG A 318 22.51 -3.56 -7.04
N GLN A 319 22.33 -2.77 -8.10
CA GLN A 319 22.50 -1.31 -8.34
C GLN A 319 22.91 -1.10 -9.82
N PRO A 320 22.44 -0.03 -10.51
CA PRO A 320 23.10 1.28 -10.44
C PRO A 320 22.20 2.53 -10.42
N VAL A 321 20.92 2.49 -10.80
CA VAL A 321 20.10 3.70 -11.00
C VAL A 321 18.67 3.57 -10.50
N GLU A 322 18.25 4.51 -9.64
CA GLU A 322 16.86 4.68 -9.21
C GLU A 322 16.17 5.79 -10.02
N ILE A 323 14.92 5.56 -10.41
CA ILE A 323 14.18 6.45 -11.30
C ILE A 323 12.82 6.79 -10.69
N ILE A 324 12.54 8.07 -10.56
CA ILE A 324 11.20 8.57 -10.26
C ILE A 324 10.65 9.20 -11.53
N ARG A 325 9.57 8.61 -12.03
CA ARG A 325 8.86 9.09 -13.20
C ARG A 325 7.54 9.71 -12.78
N THR A 326 7.29 10.92 -13.29
CA THR A 326 5.97 11.55 -13.21
C THR A 326 5.35 11.65 -14.59
N SER A 327 4.08 11.25 -14.72
CA SER A 327 3.34 11.33 -15.99
C SER A 327 2.69 12.71 -16.19
N LYS A 328 2.01 12.91 -17.34
CA LYS A 328 1.56 14.23 -17.82
C LYS A 328 0.70 14.97 -16.78
N LEU A 329 1.19 16.10 -16.30
CA LEU A 329 0.44 17.08 -15.52
C LEU A 329 -0.53 17.80 -16.46
N GLU A 330 -1.70 18.20 -15.95
CA GLU A 330 -2.59 19.06 -16.74
C GLU A 330 -1.97 20.45 -16.88
N GLN A 331 -2.33 21.17 -17.93
CA GLN A 331 -1.70 22.45 -18.24
C GLN A 331 -2.01 23.48 -17.14
N GLY A 332 -0.97 23.97 -16.46
CA GLY A 332 -1.11 24.88 -15.31
C GLY A 332 -1.10 24.19 -13.94
N GLU A 333 -1.14 22.86 -13.90
CA GLU A 333 -0.92 22.10 -12.67
C GLU A 333 0.57 21.89 -12.41
N PHE A 334 0.96 21.99 -11.15
CA PHE A 334 2.24 21.50 -10.66
C PHE A 334 1.96 20.37 -9.66
N GLY A 335 2.95 19.53 -9.43
CA GLY A 335 2.88 18.49 -8.40
C GLY A 335 4.04 18.60 -7.43
N ARG A 336 3.88 18.04 -6.24
CA ARG A 336 4.94 17.99 -5.24
C ARG A 336 5.27 16.57 -4.81
N LEU A 337 6.54 16.32 -4.59
CA LEU A 337 7.08 15.10 -3.99
C LEU A 337 7.78 15.45 -2.69
N ARG A 338 7.67 14.62 -1.66
CA ARG A 338 8.46 14.78 -0.44
C ARG A 338 8.76 13.43 0.18
N GLY A 339 9.73 13.42 1.09
CA GLY A 339 9.94 12.27 1.96
C GLY A 339 10.24 11.00 1.17
N ILE A 340 11.12 11.13 0.18
CA ILE A 340 11.51 10.02 -0.68
C ILE A 340 12.56 9.23 0.09
N GLN A 341 12.21 8.02 0.50
CA GLN A 341 13.09 7.16 1.29
C GLN A 341 13.24 5.81 0.62
N SER A 342 14.45 5.25 0.66
CA SER A 342 14.73 3.94 0.09
C SER A 342 15.49 3.11 1.10
N TYR A 343 14.95 1.93 1.39
CA TYR A 343 15.57 0.93 2.23
C TYR A 343 15.90 -0.28 1.38
N ARG A 344 17.11 -0.79 1.49
CA ARG A 344 17.57 -1.93 0.73
C ARG A 344 17.66 -3.17 1.58
N LEU A 345 17.14 -4.27 1.05
CA LEU A 345 17.28 -5.60 1.61
C LEU A 345 18.38 -6.32 0.85
N VAL A 346 19.55 -6.54 1.48
CA VAL A 346 20.75 -7.09 0.83
C VAL A 346 21.20 -8.36 1.50
N MET A 347 21.53 -9.37 0.69
CA MET A 347 22.33 -10.50 1.14
C MET A 347 23.62 -10.65 0.33
N LYS A 348 24.73 -10.69 1.06
CA LYS A 348 26.07 -10.90 0.53
C LYS A 348 26.41 -12.38 0.41
N LYS A 349 27.19 -12.75 -0.61
CA LYS A 349 27.59 -14.15 -0.90
C LYS A 349 28.23 -14.85 0.30
N ASN A 350 29.02 -14.15 1.10
CA ASN A 350 29.75 -14.72 2.25
C ASN A 350 28.82 -15.19 3.38
N LYS A 351 27.59 -14.67 3.48
CA LYS A 351 26.60 -15.09 4.49
C LYS A 351 25.88 -16.41 4.12
N LEU A 352 26.09 -16.95 2.91
CA LEU A 352 25.54 -18.27 2.53
C LEU A 352 26.41 -19.43 3.05
N LYS A 353 27.73 -19.24 3.15
CA LYS A 353 28.70 -20.32 3.46
C LYS A 353 28.78 -20.71 4.94
N SER A 354 28.17 -19.96 5.87
CA SER A 354 28.32 -20.21 7.31
C SER A 354 27.50 -21.38 7.87
N GLY A 355 26.81 -22.16 7.02
CA GLY A 355 26.01 -23.32 7.45
C GLY A 355 26.49 -24.68 6.96
N GLY A 356 27.58 -24.75 6.20
CA GLY A 356 27.96 -25.96 5.44
C GLY A 356 29.28 -26.64 5.79
N ASP A 357 30.22 -25.98 6.49
CA ASP A 357 31.54 -26.57 6.79
C ASP A 357 31.73 -26.72 8.30
N LYS A 358 31.00 -27.68 8.86
CA LYS A 358 31.46 -28.49 9.99
C LYS A 358 31.00 -29.92 9.76
N LEU A 359 31.84 -30.69 9.07
CA LEU A 359 32.30 -32.04 9.47
C LEU A 359 33.47 -32.45 8.60
#